data_AF-R8MDS1-F1
#
_entry.id   AF-R8MDS1-F1
#
_cell.length_a   1.000
_cell.length_b   1.000
_cell.length_c   1.000
_cell.angle_alpha   90.00
_cell.angle_beta   90.00
_cell.angle_gamma   90.00
#
_symmetry.space_group_name_H-M   'P 1'
#
loop_
_entity.id
_entity.type
_entity.pdbx_description
1 polymer ?
#
loop_
_entity_poly.entity_id
_entity_poly.type
_entity_poly.pdbx_seq_one_letter_code
_entity_poly.pdbx_strand_id
1 'polypeptide(L)'
;MKRNVRFFKFLKKEGFWLSVIIIFGVVMIGLVGCWFIENYKRNELTEKRKEEIQPYLNNFKSKEYEVIKFSNPELYKGYISDLSFEETSKKFGYIAKDNELKNLYDTEIQYLDPDGVLHTSSEAVFVKYDGNISKPKLVITIVPESHLTKEMNKYVNPTLYIPKQ
;
A
#
# COMPACT_ATOMS: atom_id res chain seq x y z
N MET A 1 -32.07 -39.12 -52.89
CA MET A 1 -30.93 -39.44 -52.01
C MET A 1 -29.93 -38.26 -51.87
N LYS A 2 -30.39 -37.03 -51.57
CA LYS A 2 -29.53 -35.82 -51.45
C LYS A 2 -29.69 -35.04 -50.13
N ARG A 3 -30.62 -35.46 -49.25
CA ARG A 3 -30.91 -34.77 -47.98
C ARG A 3 -29.92 -35.12 -46.85
N ASN A 4 -29.41 -36.35 -46.80
CA ASN A 4 -28.52 -36.80 -45.71
C ASN A 4 -27.12 -36.16 -45.72
N VAL A 5 -26.62 -35.72 -46.88
CA VAL A 5 -25.27 -35.14 -46.99
C VAL A 5 -25.19 -33.71 -46.44
N ARG A 6 -26.30 -32.95 -46.49
CA ARG A 6 -26.33 -31.58 -45.91
C ARG A 6 -26.42 -31.58 -44.39
N PHE A 7 -27.14 -32.54 -43.81
CA PHE A 7 -27.29 -32.67 -42.35
C PHE A 7 -25.95 -33.01 -41.68
N PHE A 8 -25.17 -33.92 -42.27
CA PHE A 8 -23.83 -34.26 -41.79
C PHE A 8 -22.81 -33.11 -41.90
N LYS A 9 -22.90 -32.25 -42.93
CA LYS A 9 -22.06 -31.04 -43.03
C LYS A 9 -22.44 -29.97 -42.00
N PHE A 10 -23.71 -29.89 -41.63
CA PHE A 10 -24.21 -28.97 -40.61
C PHE A 10 -23.76 -29.39 -39.20
N LEU A 11 -23.93 -30.68 -38.86
CA LEU A 11 -23.43 -31.29 -37.62
C LEU A 11 -21.89 -31.16 -37.44
N LYS A 12 -21.11 -31.28 -38.53
CA LYS A 12 -19.66 -31.03 -38.50
C LYS A 12 -19.31 -29.58 -38.17
N LYS A 13 -20.13 -28.61 -38.61
CA LYS A 13 -19.91 -27.18 -38.38
C LYS A 13 -20.30 -26.80 -36.95
N GLU A 14 -21.41 -27.33 -36.44
CA GLU A 14 -21.85 -27.09 -35.05
C GLU A 14 -20.94 -27.78 -34.03
N GLY A 15 -20.50 -29.02 -34.30
CA GLY A 15 -19.53 -29.73 -33.45
C GLY A 15 -18.16 -29.03 -33.38
N PHE A 16 -17.75 -28.36 -34.46
CA PHE A 16 -16.54 -27.54 -34.46
C PHE A 16 -16.67 -26.33 -33.50
N TRP A 17 -17.77 -25.58 -33.56
CA TRP A 17 -18.00 -24.45 -32.65
C TRP A 17 -18.10 -24.89 -31.19
N LEU A 18 -18.75 -26.02 -30.91
CA LEU A 18 -18.79 -26.61 -29.56
C LEU A 18 -17.37 -26.95 -29.05
N SER A 19 -16.51 -27.53 -29.90
CA SER A 19 -15.12 -27.83 -29.50
C SER A 19 -14.30 -26.56 -29.20
N VAL A 20 -14.50 -25.49 -29.98
CA VAL A 20 -13.83 -24.20 -29.75
C VAL A 20 -14.27 -23.57 -28.43
N ILE A 21 -15.58 -23.61 -28.13
CA ILE A 21 -16.13 -23.09 -26.87
C ILE A 21 -15.58 -23.87 -25.66
N ILE A 22 -15.48 -25.19 -25.76
CA ILE A 22 -14.93 -26.04 -24.68
C ILE A 22 -13.46 -25.71 -24.44
N ILE A 23 -12.64 -25.63 -25.50
CA ILE A 23 -11.22 -25.28 -25.39
C ILE A 23 -11.06 -23.89 -24.75
N PHE A 24 -11.83 -22.91 -25.21
CA PHE A 24 -11.80 -21.56 -24.66
C PHE A 24 -12.22 -21.53 -23.18
N GLY A 25 -13.25 -22.29 -22.81
CA GLY A 25 -13.71 -22.43 -21.43
C GLY A 25 -12.62 -23.01 -20.51
N VAL A 26 -11.92 -24.07 -20.95
CA VAL A 26 -10.81 -24.67 -20.19
C VAL A 26 -9.66 -23.68 -20.01
N VAL A 27 -9.30 -22.93 -21.05
CA VAL A 27 -8.24 -21.90 -20.98
C VAL A 27 -8.63 -20.79 -20.00
N MET A 28 -9.86 -20.29 -20.06
CA MET A 28 -10.32 -19.22 -19.17
C MET A 28 -10.36 -19.68 -17.71
N ILE A 29 -10.81 -20.91 -17.43
CA ILE A 29 -10.78 -21.48 -16.07
C ILE A 29 -9.33 -21.59 -15.56
N GLY A 30 -8.40 -22.01 -16.42
CA GLY A 30 -6.98 -22.08 -16.08
C GLY A 30 -6.39 -20.71 -15.74
N LEU A 31 -6.68 -19.69 -16.54
CA LEU A 31 -6.22 -18.31 -16.29
C LEU A 31 -6.80 -17.73 -15.00
N VAL A 32 -8.11 -17.91 -14.77
CA VAL A 32 -8.75 -17.46 -13.52
C VAL A 32 -8.17 -18.21 -12.32
N GLY A 33 -7.93 -19.52 -12.44
CA GLY A 33 -7.30 -20.31 -11.39
C GLY A 33 -5.89 -19.82 -11.04
N CYS A 34 -5.05 -19.57 -12.04
CA CYS A 34 -3.71 -19.00 -11.84
C CYS A 34 -3.78 -17.62 -11.17
N TRP A 35 -4.69 -16.75 -11.63
CA TRP A 35 -4.87 -15.42 -11.05
C TRP A 35 -5.31 -15.46 -9.58
N PHE A 36 -6.22 -16.38 -9.23
CA PHE A 36 -6.65 -16.59 -7.84
C PHE A 36 -5.51 -17.13 -6.97
N ILE A 37 -4.70 -18.06 -7.46
CA ILE A 37 -3.57 -18.62 -6.69
C ILE A 37 -2.50 -17.55 -6.42
N GLU A 38 -2.18 -16.73 -7.41
CA GLU A 38 -1.22 -15.64 -7.25
C GLU A 38 -1.72 -14.57 -6.27
N ASN A 39 -3.00 -14.18 -6.36
CA ASN A 39 -3.58 -13.22 -5.42
C ASN A 39 -3.72 -13.79 -4.02
N TYR A 40 -4.09 -15.06 -3.88
CA TYR A 40 -4.16 -15.73 -2.57
C TYR A 40 -2.78 -15.76 -1.90
N LYS A 41 -1.74 -16.19 -2.62
CA LYS A 41 -0.37 -16.20 -2.10
C LYS A 41 0.13 -14.80 -1.71
N ARG A 42 -0.16 -13.77 -2.52
CA ARG A 42 0.20 -12.38 -2.18
C ARG A 42 -0.50 -11.90 -0.92
N ASN A 43 -1.79 -12.15 -0.80
CA ASN A 43 -2.57 -11.73 0.36
C ASN A 43 -2.12 -12.45 1.63
N GLU A 44 -1.84 -13.76 1.56
CA GLU A 44 -1.34 -14.54 2.69
C GLU A 44 0.05 -14.07 3.14
N LEU A 45 0.95 -13.75 2.20
CA LEU A 45 2.27 -13.22 2.53
C LEU A 45 2.19 -11.85 3.21
N THR A 46 1.24 -11.02 2.78
CA THR A 46 1.03 -9.67 3.31
C THR A 46 0.46 -9.71 4.72
N GLU A 47 -0.53 -10.58 4.97
CA GLU A 47 -1.11 -10.75 6.31
C GLU A 47 -0.09 -11.36 7.29
N LYS A 48 0.69 -12.37 6.87
CA LYS A 48 1.77 -12.91 7.71
C LYS A 48 2.82 -11.86 8.07
N ARG A 49 3.21 -11.00 7.12
CA ARG A 49 4.12 -9.88 7.38
C ARG A 49 3.53 -8.87 8.36
N LYS A 50 2.23 -8.56 8.24
CA LYS A 50 1.54 -7.69 9.20
C LYS A 50 1.57 -8.30 10.60
N GLU A 51 1.20 -9.57 10.75
CA GLU A 51 1.19 -10.27 12.05
C GLU A 51 2.57 -10.34 12.69
N GLU A 52 3.63 -10.55 11.90
CA GLU A 52 5.00 -10.61 12.40
C GLU A 52 5.50 -9.24 12.87
N ILE A 53 5.07 -8.14 12.24
CA ILE A 53 5.53 -6.78 12.56
C ILE A 53 4.66 -6.10 13.64
N GLN A 54 3.37 -6.44 13.69
CA GLN A 54 2.38 -5.88 14.63
C GLN A 54 2.85 -5.82 16.11
N PRO A 55 3.44 -6.88 16.69
CA PRO A 55 3.86 -6.85 18.10
C PRO A 55 5.07 -5.94 18.35
N TYR A 56 5.86 -5.62 17.32
CA TYR A 56 7.02 -4.76 17.47
C TYR A 56 6.67 -3.27 17.33
N LEU A 57 5.61 -2.92 16.59
CA LEU A 57 5.14 -1.54 16.42
C LEU A 57 4.87 -0.82 17.74
N ASN A 58 4.33 -1.53 18.74
CA ASN A 58 3.99 -0.93 20.04
C ASN A 58 5.22 -0.70 20.93
N ASN A 59 6.36 -1.30 20.62
CA ASN A 59 7.58 -1.25 21.43
C ASN A 59 8.69 -0.40 20.79
N PHE A 60 8.44 0.19 19.63
CA PHE A 60 9.42 1.05 18.97
C PHE A 60 9.59 2.37 19.70
N LYS A 61 10.85 2.83 19.77
CA LYS A 61 11.16 4.13 20.36
C LYS A 61 10.77 5.22 19.37
N SER A 62 9.91 6.13 19.82
CA SER A 62 9.56 7.33 19.06
C SER A 62 10.42 8.50 19.53
N LYS A 63 10.88 9.31 18.57
CA LYS A 63 11.49 10.62 18.82
C LYS A 63 10.54 11.73 18.38
N GLU A 64 10.48 12.79 19.16
CA GLU A 64 9.70 13.98 18.85
C GLU A 64 10.63 15.13 18.47
N TYR A 65 10.24 15.88 17.43
CA TYR A 65 10.98 17.02 16.91
C TYR A 65 10.07 18.24 16.83
N GLU A 66 10.58 19.42 17.17
CA GLU A 66 9.84 20.68 17.02
C GLU A 66 9.84 21.06 15.54
N VAL A 67 8.65 21.25 14.97
CA VAL A 67 8.50 21.63 13.56
C VAL A 67 8.40 23.14 13.46
N ILE A 68 9.32 23.74 12.69
CA ILE A 68 9.34 25.18 12.42
C ILE A 68 8.38 25.51 11.29
N LYS A 69 8.41 24.71 10.22
CA LYS A 69 7.67 24.98 8.99
C LYS A 69 7.33 23.67 8.29
N PHE A 70 6.18 23.61 7.64
CA PHE A 70 5.81 22.51 6.78
C PHE A 70 5.03 23.02 5.57
N SER A 71 5.10 22.32 4.43
CA SER A 71 4.29 22.65 3.26
C SER A 71 2.82 22.29 3.49
N ASN A 72 1.88 23.02 2.88
CA ASN A 72 0.44 22.79 3.10
C ASN A 72 0.06 21.37 2.65
N PRO A 73 -0.28 20.45 3.58
CA PRO A 73 -0.54 19.05 3.23
C PRO A 73 -1.76 18.91 2.32
N GLU A 74 -2.75 19.79 2.45
CA GLU A 74 -4.00 19.71 1.69
C GLU A 74 -3.80 19.92 0.18
N LEU A 75 -2.72 20.60 -0.23
CA LEU A 75 -2.37 20.75 -1.65
C LEU A 75 -1.94 19.42 -2.29
N TYR A 76 -1.47 18.46 -1.48
CA TYR A 76 -0.92 17.18 -1.94
C TYR A 76 -1.85 15.99 -1.69
N LYS A 77 -3.06 16.24 -1.19
CA LYS A 77 -4.05 15.25 -0.77
C LYS A 77 -4.37 14.18 -1.83
N GLY A 78 -4.29 14.52 -3.12
CA GLY A 78 -4.67 13.62 -4.22
C GLY A 78 -3.58 12.68 -4.74
N TYR A 79 -2.30 12.85 -4.37
CA TYR A 79 -1.22 12.04 -4.97
C TYR A 79 -0.99 10.69 -4.27
N ILE A 80 -1.37 10.59 -2.99
CA ILE A 80 -1.09 9.40 -2.16
C ILE A 80 -2.39 8.73 -1.68
N SER A 81 -3.49 9.48 -1.54
CA SER A 81 -4.79 8.94 -1.11
C SER A 81 -5.38 7.87 -2.03
N ASP A 82 -4.96 7.88 -3.30
CA ASP A 82 -5.49 7.01 -4.35
C ASP A 82 -4.67 5.73 -4.51
N LEU A 83 -3.53 5.62 -3.81
CA LEU A 83 -2.69 4.43 -3.82
C LEU A 83 -3.26 3.36 -2.89
N SER A 84 -3.23 2.11 -3.35
CA SER A 84 -3.52 0.98 -2.49
C SER A 84 -2.47 0.83 -1.39
N PHE A 85 -2.81 0.13 -0.30
CA PHE A 85 -1.87 -0.17 0.78
C PHE A 85 -0.62 -0.90 0.27
N GLU A 86 -0.77 -1.83 -0.68
CA GLU A 86 0.33 -2.59 -1.25
C GLU A 86 1.30 -1.67 -2.01
N GLU A 87 0.78 -0.73 -2.80
CA GLU A 87 1.58 0.26 -3.52
C GLU A 87 2.27 1.23 -2.56
N THR A 88 1.58 1.66 -1.50
CA THR A 88 2.13 2.59 -0.51
C THR A 88 3.23 1.94 0.32
N SER A 89 3.02 0.71 0.79
CA SER A 89 4.01 -0.04 1.57
C SER A 89 5.24 -0.37 0.72
N LYS A 90 5.06 -0.70 -0.57
CA LYS A 90 6.18 -0.99 -1.48
C LYS A 90 6.95 0.26 -1.89
N LYS A 91 6.27 1.37 -2.16
CA LYS A 91 6.89 2.60 -2.66
C LYS A 91 7.59 3.38 -1.56
N PHE A 92 6.99 3.44 -0.38
CA PHE A 92 7.46 4.30 0.70
C PHE A 92 7.88 3.56 1.97
N GLY A 93 7.60 2.26 2.08
CA GLY A 93 7.96 1.52 3.29
C GLY A 93 7.13 1.90 4.50
N TYR A 94 5.86 2.29 4.35
CA TYR A 94 4.99 2.53 5.50
C TYR A 94 4.24 1.28 5.94
N ILE A 95 3.94 1.23 7.23
CA ILE A 95 2.96 0.31 7.82
C ILE A 95 1.82 1.16 8.38
N ALA A 96 0.69 1.16 7.69
CA ALA A 96 -0.51 1.89 8.09
C ALA A 96 -1.76 1.07 7.77
N LYS A 97 -2.85 1.32 8.50
CA LYS A 97 -4.15 0.72 8.12
C LYS A 97 -4.70 1.45 6.88
N ASP A 98 -5.52 0.77 6.07
CA ASP A 98 -6.14 1.38 4.88
C ASP A 98 -6.83 2.73 5.17
N ASN A 99 -7.45 2.86 6.35
CA ASN A 99 -8.10 4.09 6.78
C ASN A 99 -7.13 5.22 7.16
N GLU A 100 -5.88 4.90 7.51
CA GLU A 100 -4.85 5.87 7.90
C GLU A 100 -4.10 6.43 6.69
N LEU A 101 -4.10 5.71 5.56
CA LEU A 101 -3.50 6.16 4.29
C LEU A 101 -4.12 7.46 3.76
N LYS A 102 -5.41 7.70 4.08
CA LYS A 102 -6.10 8.96 3.72
C LYS A 102 -5.47 10.21 4.34
N ASN A 103 -4.66 10.00 5.38
CA ASN A 103 -3.95 11.06 6.07
C ASN A 103 -2.45 11.05 5.77
N LEU A 104 -2.00 10.31 4.74
CA LEU A 104 -0.63 10.31 4.29
C LEU A 104 -0.46 11.38 3.20
N TYR A 105 0.47 12.30 3.41
CA TYR A 105 0.71 13.44 2.51
C TYR A 105 2.19 13.53 2.19
N ASP A 106 2.52 13.81 0.94
CA ASP A 106 3.87 14.27 0.61
C ASP A 106 4.02 15.70 1.14
N THR A 107 5.02 15.94 1.98
CA THR A 107 5.23 17.27 2.53
C THR A 107 6.70 17.53 2.76
N GLU A 108 7.09 18.78 2.57
CA GLU A 108 8.38 19.27 3.01
C GLU A 108 8.24 19.76 4.46
N ILE A 109 9.08 19.24 5.36
CA ILE A 109 9.10 19.60 6.78
C ILE A 109 10.48 20.16 7.14
N GLN A 110 10.47 21.29 7.84
CA GLN A 110 11.63 21.85 8.52
C GLN A 110 11.44 21.68 10.03
N TYR A 111 12.36 20.96 10.66
CA TYR A 111 12.31 20.63 12.09
C TYR A 111 13.67 20.80 12.76
N LEU A 112 13.65 20.98 14.08
CA LEU A 112 14.85 21.04 14.92
C LEU A 112 15.08 19.69 15.59
N ASP A 113 16.32 19.22 15.48
CA ASP A 113 16.80 18.12 16.30
C ASP A 113 16.96 18.56 17.77
N PRO A 114 17.03 17.61 18.72
CA PRO A 114 17.25 17.91 20.15
C PRO A 114 18.50 18.76 20.40
N ASP A 115 19.49 18.68 19.51
CA ASP A 115 20.74 19.46 19.55
C ASP A 115 20.59 20.87 18.94
N GLY A 116 19.40 21.25 18.47
CA GLY A 116 19.10 22.56 17.88
C GLY A 116 19.54 22.72 16.42
N VAL A 117 19.88 21.62 15.75
CA VAL A 117 20.25 21.62 14.33
C VAL A 117 18.99 21.65 13.47
N LEU A 118 18.97 22.51 12.46
CA LEU A 118 17.86 22.61 11.51
C LEU A 118 17.99 21.53 10.43
N HIS A 119 16.94 20.73 10.30
CA HIS A 119 16.80 19.71 9.26
C HIS A 119 15.63 20.05 8.35
N THR A 120 15.80 19.75 7.06
CA THR A 120 14.74 19.80 6.06
C THR A 120 14.60 18.41 5.44
N SER A 121 13.41 17.82 5.53
CA SER A 121 13.09 16.56 4.84
C SER A 121 11.88 16.75 3.92
N SER A 122 11.91 16.09 2.77
CA SER A 122 10.75 15.97 1.87
C SER A 122 10.42 14.49 1.78
N GLU A 123 9.36 14.09 2.47
CA GLU A 123 8.95 12.71 2.57
C GLU A 123 7.45 12.62 2.82
N ALA A 124 6.87 11.45 2.58
CA ALA A 124 5.47 11.23 2.89
C ALA A 124 5.29 11.09 4.41
N VAL A 125 4.37 11.85 4.99
CA VAL A 125 4.11 11.85 6.43
C VAL A 125 2.63 11.68 6.74
N PHE A 126 2.33 11.01 7.85
CA PHE A 126 0.98 10.95 8.37
C PHE A 126 0.64 12.26 9.07
N VAL A 127 -0.42 12.94 8.66
CA VAL A 127 -0.88 14.17 9.29
C VAL A 127 -1.99 13.85 10.29
N LYS A 128 -1.81 14.29 11.53
CA LYS A 128 -2.82 14.20 12.58
C LYS A 128 -3.09 15.57 13.17
N TYR A 129 -4.36 15.92 13.32
CA TYR A 129 -4.77 17.15 14.01
C TYR A 129 -5.05 16.83 15.48
N ASP A 130 -4.35 17.48 16.39
CA ASP A 130 -4.46 17.26 17.84
C ASP A 130 -4.73 18.59 18.55
N GLY A 131 -5.76 18.64 19.39
CA GLY A 131 -6.13 19.82 20.16
C GLY A 131 -5.32 20.00 21.45
N ASN A 132 -4.54 18.99 21.84
CA ASN A 132 -3.74 19.02 23.08
C ASN A 132 -2.32 19.59 22.88
N ILE A 133 -1.95 19.91 21.64
CA ILE A 133 -0.63 20.47 21.32
C ILE A 133 -0.74 21.95 20.94
N SER A 134 0.20 22.75 21.40
CA SER A 134 0.26 24.19 21.12
C SER A 134 1.11 24.52 19.89
N LYS A 135 2.02 23.63 19.51
CA LYS A 135 2.93 23.79 18.37
C LYS A 135 2.96 22.51 17.53
N PRO A 136 3.19 22.63 16.20
CA PRO A 136 3.39 21.47 15.35
C PRO A 136 4.61 20.65 15.78
N LYS A 137 4.48 19.33 15.72
CA LYS A 137 5.57 18.40 16.06
C LYS A 137 5.66 17.24 15.09
N LEU A 138 6.87 16.79 14.81
CA LEU A 138 7.14 15.62 13.98
C LEU A 138 7.54 14.47 14.89
N VAL A 139 6.81 13.36 14.79
CA VAL A 139 7.10 12.14 15.54
C VAL A 139 7.62 11.08 14.59
N ILE A 140 8.85 10.65 14.82
CA ILE A 140 9.55 9.65 14.01
C ILE A 140 9.68 8.38 14.86
N THR A 141 9.07 7.30 14.39
CA THR A 141 9.18 5.99 15.05
C THR A 141 10.40 5.26 14.51
N ILE A 142 11.35 4.92 15.37
CA ILE A 142 12.59 4.23 14.98
C ILE A 142 12.41 2.72 15.14
N VAL A 143 12.52 1.99 14.04
CA VAL A 143 12.53 0.52 14.04
C VAL A 143 13.97 0.05 14.34
N PRO A 144 14.21 -0.72 15.42
CA PRO A 144 15.52 -1.27 15.72
C PRO A 144 15.96 -2.28 14.64
N GLU A 145 17.23 -2.24 14.27
CA GLU A 145 17.85 -3.18 13.33
C GLU A 145 17.72 -4.62 13.86
N SER A 146 16.96 -5.46 13.15
CA SER A 146 16.91 -6.91 13.33
C SER A 146 17.22 -7.58 12.00
N HIS A 147 17.48 -8.88 11.92
CA HIS A 147 17.82 -9.54 10.65
C HIS A 147 16.74 -9.40 9.53
N LEU A 148 15.55 -8.88 9.87
CA LEU A 148 14.47 -8.47 8.96
C LEU A 148 14.69 -7.07 8.31
N THR A 149 15.65 -6.26 8.78
CA THR A 149 15.80 -4.84 8.42
C THR A 149 16.60 -4.51 7.16
N LYS A 150 17.17 -5.50 6.45
CA LYS A 150 17.76 -5.21 5.12
C LYS A 150 16.73 -4.62 4.14
N GLU A 151 15.46 -4.98 4.27
CA GLU A 151 14.35 -4.30 3.58
C GLU A 151 13.69 -3.24 4.46
N MET A 152 13.78 -3.36 5.79
CA MET A 152 13.11 -2.46 6.74
C MET A 152 13.83 -1.19 7.21
N ASN A 153 15.02 -0.89 6.71
CA ASN A 153 15.70 0.40 6.96
C ASN A 153 14.90 1.66 6.50
N LYS A 154 13.71 1.47 5.90
CA LYS A 154 12.80 2.52 5.42
C LYS A 154 11.50 2.68 6.21
N TYR A 155 11.21 1.84 7.21
CA TYR A 155 9.94 1.90 7.95
C TYR A 155 10.02 2.90 9.09
N VAL A 156 10.22 4.16 8.73
CA VAL A 156 9.93 5.28 9.60
C VAL A 156 8.49 5.66 9.25
N ASN A 157 7.58 5.70 10.23
CA ASN A 157 6.27 6.33 10.03
C ASN A 157 6.36 7.77 10.58
N PRO A 158 6.95 8.73 9.84
CA PRO A 158 6.96 10.12 10.27
C PRO A 158 5.51 10.60 10.35
N THR A 159 5.14 11.10 11.52
CA THR A 159 3.80 11.61 11.79
C THR A 159 3.90 13.07 12.18
N LEU A 160 3.34 13.94 11.34
CA LEU A 160 3.22 15.36 11.61
C LEU A 160 1.93 15.62 12.39
N TYR A 161 2.09 16.09 13.63
CA TYR A 161 0.98 16.56 14.44
C TYR A 161 0.80 18.06 14.28
N ILE A 162 -0.41 18.49 13.95
CA ILE A 162 -0.78 19.90 13.74
C ILE A 162 -1.78 20.30 14.83
N PRO A 163 -1.60 21.45 15.51
CA PRO A 163 -2.58 21.96 16.46
C PRO A 163 -3.95 22.13 15.80
N LYS A 164 -4.99 21.57 16.43
CA LYS A 164 -6.37 21.85 16.02
C LYS A 164 -6.77 23.23 16.58
N GLN A 165 -7.04 24.19 15.69
CA GLN A 165 -7.59 25.50 16.06
C GLN A 165 -8.99 25.38 16.65
#